data_AF-A0A522IRR1-F1
#
_entry.id   AF-A0A522IRR1-F1
#
_cell.length_a   1.000
_cell.length_b   1.000
_cell.length_c   1.000
_cell.angle_alpha   90.00
_cell.angle_beta   90.00
_cell.angle_gamma   90.00
#
_symmetry.space_group_name_H-M   'P 1'
#
loop_
_entity.id
_entity.type
_entity.pdbx_description
1 polymer ?
#
loop_
_entity_poly.entity_id
_entity_poly.type
_entity_poly.pdbx_seq_one_letter_code
_entity_poly.pdbx_strand_id
1 'polypeptide(L)' 'MFDFIRNHQRLMQLILLVLILPSFALIGVSGYSTYVSGDKDLVKVGKSNITLKEFDDARSNQLRQLQ' A
#
# COMPACT_ATOMS: atom_id res chain seq x y z
N MET A 1 24.80 2.78 31.42
CA MET A 1 24.21 3.07 30.08
C MET A 1 22.96 2.23 29.86
N PHE A 2 23.04 0.90 30.06
CA PHE A 2 21.89 -0.01 29.97
C PHE A 2 20.88 0.09 31.13
N ASP A 3 21.28 0.65 32.27
CA ASP A 3 20.41 0.79 33.44
C ASP A 3 19.26 1.75 33.21
N PHE A 4 19.46 2.80 32.39
CA PHE A 4 18.40 3.74 32.04
C PHE A 4 17.28 3.08 31.23
N ILE A 5 17.66 2.21 30.29
CA ILE A 5 16.74 1.43 29.44
C ILE A 5 15.99 0.39 30.28
N ARG A 6 16.67 -0.28 31.23
CA ARG A 6 16.04 -1.23 32.16
C ARG A 6 15.08 -0.55 33.12
N ASN A 7 15.42 0.62 33.65
CA ASN A 7 14.57 1.33 34.60
C ASN A 7 13.30 1.91 33.95
N HIS A 8 13.39 2.30 32.68
CA HIS A 8 12.29 2.92 31.94
C HIS A 8 11.75 2.05 30.80
N GLN A 9 11.69 0.72 30.98
CA GLN A 9 11.25 -0.20 29.94
C GLN A 9 9.90 0.18 29.31
N ARG A 10 8.92 0.62 30.11
CA ARG A 10 7.61 1.05 29.60
C ARG A 10 7.68 2.31 28.73
N LEU A 11 8.53 3.27 29.12
CA LEU A 11 8.75 4.50 28.34
C LEU A 11 9.49 4.18 27.03
N MET A 12 10.49 3.30 27.09
CA MET A 12 11.22 2.84 25.91
C MET A 12 10.30 2.12 24.92
N GLN A 13 9.38 1.28 25.41
CA GLN A 13 8.35 0.64 24.59
C GLN A 13 7.40 1.67 23.95
N LEU A 14 7.00 2.71 24.68
CA LEU A 14 6.13 3.77 24.16
C LEU A 14 6.82 4.56 23.06
N ILE A 15 8.10 4.93 23.24
CA ILE A 15 8.91 5.59 22.22
C ILE A 15 9.05 4.70 20.98
N LEU A 16 9.34 3.41 21.17
CA LEU A 16 9.46 2.45 20.08
C LEU A 16 8.14 2.34 19.29
N LEU A 17 7.01 2.28 19.99
CA LEU A 17 5.68 2.23 19.40
C LEU A 17 5.36 3.50 18.61
N VAL A 18 5.67 4.68 19.15
CA VAL A 18 5.52 5.97 18.44
C VAL A 18 6.41 6.07 17.20
N LEU A 19 7.59 5.43 17.20
CA LEU A 19 8.48 5.41 16.04
C LEU A 19 7.99 4.43 14.94
N ILE A 20 7.42 3.30 15.34
CA ILE A 20 7.01 2.24 14.43
C ILE A 20 5.62 2.52 13.83
N LEU A 21 4.64 2.93 14.64
CA LEU A 21 3.27 3.22 14.21
C LEU A 21 3.14 4.13 12.97
N PRO A 22 3.85 5.28 12.85
CA PRO A 22 3.73 6.14 11.68
C PRO A 22 4.20 5.43 10.41
N SER A 23 5.26 4.61 10.49
CA SER A 23 5.71 3.80 9.36
C SER A 23 4.62 2.82 8.91
N PHE A 24 3.94 2.16 9.86
CA PHE A 24 2.82 1.25 9.56
C PHE A 24 1.56 1.98 9.06
N ALA A 25 1.26 3.18 9.53
CA ALA A 25 0.12 3.95 9.05
C ALA A 25 0.33 4.43 7.59
N LEU A 26 1.53 4.94 7.29
CA LEU A 26 1.87 5.44 5.96
C LEU A 26 1.97 4.30 4.92
N ILE A 27 2.59 3.18 5.30
CA ILE A 27 2.83 2.04 4.40
C ILE A 27 1.64 1.07 4.39
N GLY A 28 0.93 0.89 5.51
CA GLY A 28 -0.14 -0.09 5.65
C GLY A 28 -1.43 0.33 4.93
N VAL A 29 -1.81 1.60 4.99
CA VAL A 29 -3.06 2.07 4.37
C VAL A 29 -2.95 2.12 2.83
N SER A 30 -1.78 2.53 2.32
CA SER A 30 -1.53 2.58 0.87
C SER A 30 -1.05 1.24 0.31
N GLY A 31 -0.11 0.57 0.99
CA GLY A 31 0.50 -0.68 0.54
C GLY A 31 -0.43 -1.88 0.56
N TYR A 32 -1.37 -1.98 1.52
CA TYR A 32 -2.35 -3.07 1.52
C TYR A 32 -3.39 -2.91 0.39
N SER A 33 -3.81 -1.67 0.08
CA SER A 33 -4.68 -1.41 -1.06
C SER A 33 -4.00 -1.78 -2.37
N THR A 34 -2.73 -1.42 -2.56
CA THR A 34 -1.98 -1.79 -3.77
C THR A 34 -1.69 -3.30 -3.86
N TYR A 35 -1.54 -3.99 -2.72
CA TYR A 35 -1.21 -5.42 -2.68
C TYR A 35 -2.45 -6.34 -2.75
N VAL A 36 -3.60 -5.91 -2.19
CA VAL A 36 -4.83 -6.71 -2.12
C VAL A 36 -5.84 -6.36 -3.22
N SER A 37 -5.87 -5.12 -3.72
CA SER A 37 -6.86 -4.74 -4.74
C SER A 37 -6.53 -5.23 -6.16
N GLY A 38 -5.39 -5.91 -6.38
CA GLY A 38 -5.00 -6.38 -7.71
C GLY A 38 -4.81 -5.27 -8.75
N ASP A 39 -4.85 -4.01 -8.28
CA ASP A 39 -4.82 -2.78 -9.05
C ASP A 39 -3.36 -2.38 -9.33
N LYS A 40 -2.58 -3.38 -9.75
CA LYS A 40 -1.23 -3.15 -10.23
C LYS A 40 -1.36 -2.41 -11.54
N ASP A 41 -0.84 -1.18 -11.57
CA ASP A 41 -0.70 -0.41 -12.81
C ASP A 41 -0.08 -1.32 -13.89
N LEU A 42 -0.84 -1.64 -14.93
CA LEU A 42 -0.36 -2.48 -16.04
C LEU A 42 0.65 -1.68 -16.86
N VAL A 43 0.22 -0.48 -17.27
CA VAL A 43 0.97 0.45 -18.10
C VAL A 43 0.52 1.87 -17.77
N LYS A 44 1.49 2.79 -17.70
CA LYS A 44 1.23 4.23 -17.61
C LYS A 44 1.21 4.84 -19.00
N VAL A 45 0.11 5.50 -19.38
CA VAL A 45 -0.04 6.22 -20.65
C VAL A 45 -0.11 7.71 -20.36
N GLY A 46 1.00 8.42 -20.57
CA GLY A 46 1.10 9.84 -20.26
C GLY A 46 0.92 10.14 -18.77
N LYS A 47 -0.17 10.83 -18.41
CA LYS A 47 -0.54 11.16 -17.01
C LYS A 47 -1.55 10.18 -16.39
N SER A 48 -2.08 9.24 -17.17
CA SER A 48 -3.07 8.27 -16.69
C SER A 48 -2.41 6.92 -16.45
N ASN A 49 -2.72 6.30 -15.31
CA ASN A 49 -2.38 4.92 -15.05
C ASN A 49 -3.57 4.06 -15.46
N ILE A 50 -3.33 2.97 -16.20
CA ILE A 50 -4.37 2.02 -16.60
C ILE A 50 -4.16 0.75 -15.78
N THR A 51 -5.21 0.31 -15.11
CA THR A 51 -5.21 -0.88 -14.26
C THR A 51 -5.47 -2.15 -15.07
N LEU A 52 -5.11 -3.32 -14.52
CA LEU A 52 -5.42 -4.61 -15.14
C LEU A 52 -6.91 -4.82 -15.34
N LYS A 53 -7.71 -4.42 -14.35
CA LYS A 53 -9.16 -4.55 -14.39
C LYS A 53 -9.78 -3.71 -15.50
N GLU A 54 -9.39 -2.44 -15.62
CA GLU A 54 -9.91 -1.55 -16.66
C GLU A 54 -9.54 -2.03 -18.07
N PHE A 55 -8.34 -2.58 -18.24
CA PHE A 55 -7.92 -3.16 -19.51
C PHE A 55 -8.77 -4.37 -19.90
N ASP A 56 -9.00 -5.31 -18.98
CA ASP A 56 -9.81 -6.50 -19.24
C ASP A 56 -11.27 -6.14 -19.54
N ASP A 57 -11.85 -5.18 -18.81
CA ASP A 57 -13.21 -4.69 -19.04
C ASP A 57 -13.33 -4.00 -20.41
N ALA A 58 -12.37 -3.14 -20.78
CA ALA A 58 -12.33 -2.49 -22.08
C ALA A 58 -12.15 -3.51 -23.23
N ARG A 59 -11.26 -4.49 -23.06
CA ARG A 59 -11.03 -5.57 -24.02
C ARG A 59 -12.29 -6.40 -24.23
N SER A 60 -12.99 -6.76 -23.15
CA SER A 60 -14.24 -7.51 -23.23
C SER A 60 -15.33 -6.73 -23.98
N ASN A 61 -15.44 -5.42 -23.74
CA ASN A 61 -16.36 -4.55 -24.46
C ASN A 61 -16.03 -4.45 -25.96
N GLN A 62 -14.75 -4.30 -26.33
CA GLN A 62 -14.34 -4.28 -27.73
C GLN A 62 -14.69 -5.58 -28.44
N LEU A 63 -14.46 -6.73 -27.80
CA LEU A 63 -14.83 -8.04 -28.36
C LEU A 63 -16.35 -8.17 -28.55
N ARG A 64 -17.16 -7.64 -27.62
CA ARG A 64 -18.63 -7.60 -27.76
C ARG A 64 -19.11 -6.70 -28.90
N GLN A 65 -18.40 -5.60 -29.19
CA GLN A 65 -18.76 -4.67 -30.27
C GLN A 65 -18.41 -5.21 -31.66
N LEU A 66 -17.46 -6.15 -31.74
CA LEU A 66 -17.03 -6.78 -32.98
C LEU A 66 -17.85 -8.04 -33.33
N GLN A 67 -18.75 -8.46 -32.45
CA GLN A 67 -19.74 -9.54 -32.67
C GLN A 67 -21.07 -8.96 -33.13
#